data_AF-W7Y4P8-F1
#
_entry.id   AF-W7Y4P8-F1
#
_cell.length_a   1.000
_cell.length_b   1.000
_cell.length_c   1.000
_cell.angle_alpha   90.00
_cell.angle_beta   90.00
_cell.angle_gamma   90.00
#
_symmetry.space_group_name_H-M   'P 1'
#
loop_
_entity.id
_entity.type
_entity.pdbx_description
1 polymer ?
#
loop_
_entity_poly.entity_id
_entity_poly.type
_entity_poly.pdbx_seq_one_letter_code
_entity_poly.pdbx_strand_id
1 'polypeptide(L)' 'MKEVKLISFDYRNEKQVAIKFGYNDEIRIHLKKLLGVKWSNTHKTFYIKYLSENTKHY' A
#
# COMPACT_ATOMS: atom_id res chain seq x y z
N MET A 1 3.54 -10.24 -17.55
CA MET A 1 3.78 -8.82 -17.24
C MET A 1 3.52 -8.60 -15.76
N LYS A 2 4.45 -7.96 -15.03
CA LYS A 2 4.28 -7.66 -13.59
C LYS A 2 3.37 -6.43 -13.48
N GLU A 3 2.06 -6.62 -13.31
CA GLU A 3 1.12 -5.51 -13.15
C GLU A 3 0.90 -5.21 -11.67
N VAL A 4 1.20 -3.97 -11.27
CA VAL A 4 0.93 -3.44 -9.94
C VAL A 4 -0.19 -2.41 -10.08
N LYS A 5 -1.34 -2.69 -9.48
CA LYS A 5 -2.48 -1.77 -9.40
C LYS A 5 -2.48 -1.05 -8.07
N LEU A 6 -2.51 0.27 -8.14
CA LEU A 6 -2.73 1.13 -6.98
C LEU A 6 -4.21 1.50 -6.92
N ILE A 7 -4.85 1.18 -5.81
CA ILE A 7 -6.26 1.49 -5.59
C ILE A 7 -6.36 2.35 -4.34
N SER A 8 -6.77 3.59 -4.51
CA SER A 8 -7.14 4.46 -3.40
C SER A 8 -8.49 4.04 -2.82
N PHE A 9 -8.58 3.94 -1.51
CA PHE A 9 -9.82 3.65 -0.79
C PHE A 9 -9.86 4.41 0.53
N ASP A 10 -11.07 4.76 0.96
CA ASP A 10 -11.30 5.36 2.26
C ASP A 10 -11.64 4.26 3.27
N TYR A 11 -10.85 4.17 4.34
CA TYR A 11 -11.12 3.24 5.43
C TYR A 11 -10.91 3.95 6.76
N ARG A 12 -11.94 3.90 7.63
CA ARG A 12 -12.00 4.61 8.92
C ARG A 12 -11.79 6.13 8.82
N ASN A 13 -12.36 6.76 7.79
CA ASN A 13 -12.22 8.20 7.54
C ASN A 13 -10.78 8.64 7.18
N GLU A 14 -9.93 7.68 6.80
CA GLU A 14 -8.55 7.91 6.37
C GLU A 14 -8.37 7.40 4.95
N LYS A 15 -7.78 8.23 4.09
CA LYS A 15 -7.39 7.81 2.75
C LYS A 15 -6.26 6.79 2.85
N GLN A 16 -6.38 5.71 2.11
CA GLN A 16 -5.38 4.65 2.06
C GLN A 16 -5.19 4.21 0.62
N VAL A 17 -3.99 3.72 0.31
CA VAL A 17 -3.66 3.21 -1.03
C VAL A 17 -3.32 1.74 -0.92
N ALA A 18 -4.17 0.89 -1.49
CA ALA A 18 -3.91 -0.54 -1.63
C ALA A 18 -3.02 -0.79 -2.85
N ILE A 19 -1.96 -1.54 -2.65
CA ILE A 19 -1.04 -2.02 -3.67
C ILE A 19 -1.40 -3.45 -4.00
N LYS A 20 -2.21 -3.64 -5.04
CA LYS A 20 -2.58 -4.95 -5.57
C LYS A 20 -1.58 -5.37 -6.62
N PHE A 21 -1.04 -6.57 -6.51
CA PHE A 21 -0.16 -7.16 -7.51
C PHE A 21 -0.42 -8.66 -7.56
N GLY A 22 -0.16 -9.28 -8.71
CA GLY A 22 -0.16 -10.74 -8.80
C GLY A 22 0.87 -11.33 -7.84
N TYR A 23 0.66 -12.56 -7.34
CA TYR A 23 1.55 -13.18 -6.37
C TYR A 23 3.01 -13.17 -6.87
N ASN A 24 3.85 -12.39 -6.21
CA ASN A 24 5.25 -12.22 -6.55
C ASN A 24 6.06 -11.96 -5.27
N ASP A 25 6.96 -12.88 -4.95
CA ASP A 25 7.69 -12.82 -3.68
C ASP A 25 8.73 -11.68 -3.66
N GLU A 26 9.31 -11.35 -4.81
CA GLU A 26 10.25 -10.24 -5.00
C GLU A 26 9.59 -8.88 -4.66
N ILE A 27 8.38 -8.65 -5.18
CA ILE A 27 7.56 -7.47 -4.87
C ILE A 27 7.16 -7.48 -3.39
N ARG A 28 6.76 -8.64 -2.85
CA ARG A 28 6.38 -8.79 -1.44
C ARG A 28 7.53 -8.43 -0.49
N ILE A 29 8.74 -8.91 -0.78
CA ILE A 29 9.95 -8.62 0.00
C ILE A 29 10.29 -7.14 -0.10
N HIS A 30 10.22 -6.55 -1.29
CA HIS A 30 10.51 -5.13 -1.48
C HIS A 30 9.52 -4.24 -0.71
N LEU A 31 8.21 -4.53 -0.80
CA LEU A 31 7.17 -3.78 -0.09
C LEU A 31 7.28 -3.90 1.43
N LYS A 32 7.74 -5.05 1.96
CA LYS A 32 8.00 -5.21 3.40
C LYS A 32 9.15 -4.34 3.91
N LYS A 33 10.08 -3.91 3.04
CA LYS A 33 11.20 -3.02 3.43
C LYS A 33 10.78 -1.55 3.51
N LEU A 34 9.65 -1.19 2.92
CA LEU A 34 9.17 0.19 2.91
C LEU A 34 8.49 0.53 4.25
N LEU A 35 8.98 1.60 4.89
CA LEU A 35 8.39 2.16 6.09
C LEU A 35 6.95 2.63 5.82
N GLY A 36 6.01 2.19 6.65
CA GLY A 36 4.59 2.58 6.57
C GLY A 36 3.72 1.67 5.71
N VAL A 37 4.29 0.69 5.00
CA VAL A 37 3.51 -0.32 4.29
C VAL A 37 3.02 -1.39 5.26
N LYS A 38 1.72 -1.66 5.26
CA LYS A 38 1.09 -2.69 6.09
C LYS A 38 0.45 -3.77 5.23
N TRP A 39 0.46 -5.01 5.73
CA TRP A 39 -0.25 -6.12 5.10
C TRP A 39 -1.71 -6.15 5.58
N SER A 40 -2.66 -6.15 4.65
CA SER A 40 -4.08 -6.40 4.95
C SER A 40 -4.37 -7.87 4.75
N ASN A 41 -4.75 -8.55 5.83
CA ASN A 41 -5.12 -9.96 5.77
C ASN A 41 -6.46 -10.15 5.03
N THR A 42 -7.39 -9.21 5.20
CA THR A 42 -8.74 -9.23 4.60
C THR A 42 -8.69 -9.12 3.08
N HIS A 43 -7.85 -8.23 2.55
CA HIS A 43 -7.75 -7.99 1.10
C HIS A 43 -6.54 -8.71 0.47
N LYS A 44 -5.76 -9.46 1.27
CA LYS A 44 -4.49 -10.10 0.89
C LYS A 44 -3.60 -9.18 0.05
N THR A 45 -3.51 -7.92 0.49
CA THR A 45 -2.88 -6.85 -0.27
C THR A 45 -2.07 -5.98 0.68
N PHE A 46 -1.00 -5.39 0.19
CA PHE A 46 -0.32 -4.34 0.94
C PHE A 46 -1.10 -3.04 0.82
N TYR A 47 -1.10 -2.23 1.87
CA TYR A 47 -1.67 -0.90 1.85
C TYR A 47 -0.76 0.08 2.57
N ILE A 48 -0.81 1.33 2.13
CA ILE A 48 -0.12 2.44 2.76
C ILE A 48 -1.19 3.41 3.26
N LYS A 49 -1.07 3.80 4.52
CA LYS A 49 -1.91 4.85 5.08
C LYS A 49 -1.46 6.18 4.48
N TYR A 50 -2.39 6.94 3.91
CA TYR A 50 -2.11 8.29 3.43
C TYR A 50 -1.98 9.19 4.66
N LEU A 51 -0.78 9.29 5.21
CA LEU A 51 -0.50 10.21 6.31
C LEU A 51 -0.24 11.60 5.70
N SER A 52 -1.08 12.57 6.07
CA SER A 52 -0.93 13.98 5.69
C SER A 52 0.40 14.63 6.13
N GLU A 53 1.23 13.90 6.89
CA GLU A 53 2.60 14.30 7.24
C GLU A 53 3.58 14.27 6.06
N ASN A 54 3.27 13.56 4.97
CA ASN A 54 4.10 13.60 3.75
C ASN A 54 3.80 14.80 2.84
N THR A 55 2.82 15.65 3.18
CA THR A 55 2.44 16.85 2.41
C THR A 55 2.55 18.12 3.25
N LYS A 56 3.61 18.25 4.04
CA LYS A 56 3.94 19.47 4.80
C LYS A 56 5.39 19.91 4.65
N HIS A 57 5.95 19.76 3.45
CA HIS A 57 7.15 20.49 3.05
C HIS A 57 7.00 20.95 1.59
N TYR A 58 6.09 21.91 1.36
CA TYR A 58 6.15 22.84 0.24
C TYR A 58 5.73 24.21 0.74
#